data_AF-A0A2E6HG42-F1
#
_entry.id   AF-A0A2E6HG42-F1
#
_cell.length_a   1.000
_cell.length_b   1.000
_cell.length_c   1.000
_cell.angle_alpha   90.00
_cell.angle_beta   90.00
_cell.angle_gamma   90.00
#
_symmetry.space_group_name_H-M   'P 1'
#
loop_
_entity.id
_entity.type
_entity.pdbx_description
1 polymer ?
#
loop_
_entity_poly.entity_id
_entity_poly.type
_entity_poly.pdbx_seq_one_letter_code
_entity_poly.pdbx_strand_id
1 'polypeptide(L)'
;MFTGLIEETGTITTIKQSSDSVKLAVTADVTVQGTNIGDSIAVNGCCLTATKVIRRGKSKGYEFNLLRETWNVTNLSMLKCGASVNLERALALGQRMGGHFVTGHVDALGKIRKWEKQGKDWLLNVDVPSALMSGLVLKGSIAVDGISLTVANLRKRSFSVWIIPHTRLNTNFRTRKVGDSVNLETDLLGKYVLRQIEV
;
A
#
# COMPACT_ATOMS: atom_id res chain seq x y z
N MET A 1 5.10 9.12 7.32
CA MET A 1 5.79 7.86 7.69
C MET A 1 4.79 6.90 8.27
N PHE A 2 4.95 5.63 7.95
CA PHE A 2 4.09 4.50 8.28
C PHE A 2 5.00 3.31 8.62
N THR A 3 4.40 2.19 9.03
CA THR A 3 5.12 0.96 9.40
C THR A 3 4.88 -0.19 8.42
N GLY A 4 3.84 -0.05 7.60
CA GLY A 4 3.33 -1.11 6.75
C GLY A 4 2.52 -2.17 7.47
N LEU A 5 2.02 -1.85 8.68
CA LEU A 5 1.09 -2.69 9.41
C LEU A 5 -0.32 -2.16 9.18
N ILE A 6 -1.05 -2.82 8.30
CA ILE A 6 -2.41 -2.41 7.92
C ILE A 6 -3.34 -2.50 9.12
N GLU A 7 -4.02 -1.39 9.42
CA GLU A 7 -4.91 -1.28 10.56
C GLU A 7 -6.33 -1.74 10.23
N GLU A 8 -6.76 -1.50 8.99
CA GLU A 8 -8.03 -1.98 8.47
C GLU A 8 -8.08 -1.99 6.95
N THR A 9 -9.14 -2.59 6.40
CA THR A 9 -9.50 -2.44 4.98
C THR A 9 -10.69 -1.51 4.82
N GLY A 10 -10.53 -0.48 4.01
CA GLY A 10 -11.63 0.37 3.56
C GLY A 10 -12.28 -0.12 2.26
N THR A 11 -13.37 0.53 1.87
CA THR A 11 -14.05 0.35 0.58
C THR A 11 -14.15 1.68 -0.15
N ILE A 12 -13.76 1.72 -1.43
CA ILE A 12 -13.92 2.92 -2.24
C ILE A 12 -15.41 3.16 -2.51
N THR A 13 -15.93 4.32 -2.14
CA THR A 13 -17.34 4.69 -2.35
C THR A 13 -17.52 5.69 -3.48
N THR A 14 -16.48 6.47 -3.81
CA THR A 14 -16.55 7.48 -4.86
C THR A 14 -15.20 7.68 -5.50
N ILE A 15 -15.19 7.77 -6.83
CA ILE A 15 -14.08 8.25 -7.64
C ILE A 15 -14.65 9.32 -8.56
N LYS A 16 -14.17 10.56 -8.43
CA LYS A 16 -14.53 11.68 -9.32
C LYS A 16 -13.26 12.28 -9.91
N GLN A 17 -13.10 12.16 -11.22
CA GLN A 17 -11.93 12.67 -11.92
C GLN A 17 -12.27 14.04 -12.54
N SER A 18 -11.39 15.01 -12.34
CA SER A 18 -11.32 16.27 -13.11
C SER A 18 -10.01 16.30 -13.90
N SER A 19 -9.77 17.29 -14.78
CA SER A 19 -8.53 17.40 -15.56
C SER A 19 -7.28 17.14 -14.73
N ASP A 20 -7.16 17.85 -13.60
CA ASP A 20 -5.90 17.96 -12.84
C ASP A 20 -5.93 17.23 -11.49
N SER A 21 -7.08 16.70 -11.08
CA SER A 21 -7.23 16.06 -9.77
C SER A 21 -8.21 14.89 -9.79
N VAL A 22 -8.06 14.02 -8.80
CA VAL A 22 -9.02 12.94 -8.55
C VAL A 22 -9.49 13.01 -7.10
N LYS A 23 -10.80 13.17 -6.91
CA LYS A 23 -11.42 13.01 -5.60
C LYS A 23 -11.71 11.53 -5.36
N LEU A 24 -11.19 11.00 -4.27
CA LEU A 24 -11.38 9.62 -3.82
C LEU A 24 -12.07 9.63 -2.45
N ALA A 25 -13.14 8.85 -2.29
CA ALA A 25 -13.76 8.63 -0.99
C ALA A 25 -13.69 7.15 -0.61
N VAL A 26 -13.34 6.89 0.65
CA VAL A 26 -13.10 5.53 1.17
C VAL A 26 -13.77 5.38 2.54
N THR A 27 -14.47 4.27 2.77
CA THR A 27 -15.01 3.94 4.09
C THR A 27 -13.90 3.51 5.05
N ALA A 28 -14.05 3.85 6.32
CA ALA A 28 -13.12 3.45 7.37
C ALA A 28 -13.79 3.58 8.74
N ASP A 29 -13.46 2.67 9.67
CA ASP A 29 -14.03 2.63 11.02
C ASP A 29 -12.98 2.80 12.12
N VAL A 30 -11.80 2.20 11.95
CA VAL A 30 -10.74 2.18 12.95
C VAL A 30 -9.84 3.41 12.81
N THR A 31 -9.28 3.60 11.62
CA THR A 31 -8.33 4.66 11.31
C THR A 31 -8.97 6.04 11.44
N VAL A 32 -10.27 6.20 11.20
CA VAL A 32 -10.94 7.51 11.36
C VAL A 32 -10.91 8.01 12.81
N GLN A 33 -10.64 7.15 13.78
CA GLN A 33 -10.52 7.53 15.18
C GLN A 33 -9.17 8.21 15.43
N GLY A 34 -9.18 9.43 15.95
CA GLY A 34 -7.95 10.18 16.27
C GLY A 34 -7.26 10.87 15.09
N THR A 35 -7.70 10.67 13.85
CA THR A 35 -7.22 11.43 12.68
C THR A 35 -7.84 12.83 12.62
N ASN A 36 -7.24 13.79 11.93
CA ASN A 36 -7.81 15.11 11.65
C ASN A 36 -7.78 15.40 10.15
N ILE A 37 -8.50 16.45 9.73
CA ILE A 37 -8.33 16.99 8.38
C ILE A 37 -6.89 17.51 8.28
N GLY A 38 -6.20 17.16 7.20
CA GLY A 38 -4.79 17.49 7.00
C GLY A 38 -3.82 16.37 7.39
N ASP A 39 -4.27 15.35 8.14
CA ASP A 39 -3.43 14.20 8.48
C ASP A 39 -3.23 13.28 7.27
N SER A 40 -2.11 12.56 7.30
CA SER A 40 -1.76 11.57 6.28
C SER A 40 -2.30 10.18 6.61
N ILE A 41 -2.93 9.56 5.62
CA ILE A 41 -3.39 8.15 5.63
C ILE A 41 -2.77 7.44 4.44
N ALA A 42 -2.14 6.29 4.67
CA ALA A 42 -1.70 5.43 3.58
C ALA A 42 -2.90 4.65 3.03
N VAL A 43 -3.19 4.80 1.74
CA VAL A 43 -4.22 4.03 1.01
C VAL A 43 -3.54 3.13 0.00
N ASN A 44 -3.58 1.81 0.22
CA ASN A 44 -2.73 0.84 -0.49
C ASN A 44 -1.24 1.27 -0.50
N GLY A 45 -0.75 1.81 0.61
CA GLY A 45 0.64 2.29 0.70
C GLY A 45 0.91 3.61 -0.02
N CYS A 46 -0.09 4.29 -0.57
CA CYS A 46 0.07 5.66 -1.07
C CYS A 46 -0.32 6.65 0.02
N CYS A 47 0.61 7.51 0.44
CA CYS A 47 0.37 8.57 1.41
C CYS A 47 -0.57 9.63 0.83
N LEU A 48 -1.76 9.75 1.40
CA LEU A 48 -2.76 10.74 1.00
C LEU A 48 -3.16 11.63 2.18
N THR A 49 -3.38 12.92 1.89
CA THR A 49 -3.86 13.88 2.88
C THR A 49 -5.39 13.83 2.98
N ALA A 50 -5.91 13.57 4.16
CA ALA A 50 -7.35 13.57 4.42
C ALA A 50 -7.92 14.99 4.27
N THR A 51 -8.65 15.26 3.20
CA THR A 51 -9.30 16.57 2.96
C THR A 51 -10.65 16.68 3.64
N LYS A 52 -11.23 15.54 4.02
CA LYS A 52 -12.41 15.44 4.87
C LYS A 52 -12.35 14.16 5.68
N VAL A 53 -12.81 14.24 6.93
CA VAL A 53 -13.00 13.05 7.77
C VAL A 53 -14.44 12.98 8.27
N ILE A 54 -15.08 11.84 8.03
CA ILE A 54 -16.49 11.60 8.34
C ILE A 54 -16.57 10.60 9.49
N ARG A 55 -17.10 11.04 10.64
CA ARG A 55 -17.18 10.24 11.88
C ARG A 55 -18.59 9.99 12.39
N ARG A 56 -19.57 10.71 11.86
CA ARG A 56 -20.96 10.69 12.33
C ARG A 56 -21.88 10.13 11.25
N GLY A 57 -22.93 9.45 11.69
CA GLY A 57 -23.88 8.77 10.81
C GLY A 57 -23.45 7.35 10.45
N LYS A 58 -24.17 6.74 9.50
CA LYS A 58 -23.96 5.34 9.09
C LYS A 58 -22.73 5.12 8.20
N SER A 59 -22.13 6.20 7.67
CA SER A 59 -21.03 6.13 6.71
C SER A 59 -19.82 6.91 7.23
N LYS A 60 -18.87 6.20 7.86
CA LYS A 60 -17.59 6.77 8.29
C LYS A 60 -16.52 6.58 7.22
N GLY A 61 -15.55 7.49 7.17
CA GLY A 61 -14.49 7.41 6.18
C GLY A 61 -13.78 8.72 5.91
N TYR A 62 -13.14 8.76 4.75
CA TYR A 62 -12.32 9.88 4.28
C TYR A 62 -12.74 10.35 2.90
N GLU A 63 -12.49 11.63 2.61
CA GLU A 63 -12.26 12.11 1.25
C GLU A 63 -10.79 12.53 1.12
N PHE A 64 -10.24 12.29 -0.08
CA PHE A 64 -8.90 12.68 -0.48
C PHE A 64 -8.98 13.41 -1.82
N ASN A 65 -8.08 14.39 -2.04
CA ASN A 65 -7.85 14.98 -3.34
C ASN A 65 -6.45 14.59 -3.81
N LEU A 66 -6.38 13.75 -4.83
CA LEU A 66 -5.14 13.25 -5.39
C LEU A 66 -4.71 14.14 -6.55
N LEU A 67 -3.40 14.37 -6.65
CA LEU A 67 -2.79 14.86 -7.89
C LEU A 67 -2.97 13.82 -9.00
N ARG A 68 -3.06 14.30 -10.25
CA ARG A 68 -3.14 13.42 -11.40
C ARG A 68 -1.93 12.48 -11.52
N GLU A 69 -0.75 12.97 -11.17
CA GLU A 69 0.49 12.17 -11.13
C GLU A 69 0.32 10.95 -10.21
N THR A 70 -0.05 11.17 -8.95
CA THR A 70 -0.28 10.11 -7.95
C THR A 70 -1.32 9.09 -8.43
N TRP A 71 -2.40 9.55 -9.06
CA TRP A 71 -3.41 8.67 -9.62
C TRP A 71 -2.81 7.75 -10.70
N ASN A 72 -2.02 8.31 -11.61
CA ASN A 72 -1.48 7.58 -12.76
C ASN A 72 -0.39 6.57 -12.37
N VAL A 73 0.41 6.86 -11.35
CA VAL A 73 1.55 6.01 -10.94
C VAL A 73 1.23 5.00 -9.84
N THR A 74 -0.02 4.98 -9.34
CA THR A 74 -0.48 4.03 -8.32
C THR A 74 -1.64 3.18 -8.82
N ASN A 75 -1.90 2.06 -8.13
CA ASN A 75 -2.93 1.10 -8.53
C ASN A 75 -4.34 1.65 -8.29
N LEU A 76 -4.46 2.78 -7.62
CA LEU A 76 -5.71 3.47 -7.36
C LEU A 76 -6.45 3.80 -8.67
N SER A 77 -5.71 4.12 -9.75
CA SER A 77 -6.28 4.36 -11.07
C SER A 77 -6.97 3.16 -11.71
N MET A 78 -6.66 1.95 -11.23
CA MET A 78 -7.21 0.70 -11.75
C MET A 78 -8.38 0.18 -10.91
N LEU A 79 -8.64 0.82 -9.76
CA LEU A 79 -9.73 0.45 -8.87
C LEU A 79 -11.05 1.11 -9.29
N LYS A 80 -12.14 0.51 -8.84
CA LYS A 80 -13.51 1.00 -9.05
C LYS A 80 -14.19 1.17 -7.69
N CYS A 81 -15.31 1.90 -7.67
CA CYS A 81 -16.19 1.90 -6.49
C CYS A 81 -16.55 0.46 -6.10
N GLY A 82 -16.56 0.18 -4.81
CA GLY A 82 -16.70 -1.16 -4.23
C GLY A 82 -15.38 -1.91 -4.04
N ALA A 83 -14.26 -1.44 -4.59
CA ALA A 83 -12.96 -2.07 -4.36
C ALA A 83 -12.47 -1.87 -2.91
N SER A 84 -11.82 -2.90 -2.37
CA SER A 84 -11.22 -2.86 -1.04
C SER A 84 -9.79 -2.31 -1.10
N VAL A 85 -9.43 -1.47 -0.14
CA VAL A 85 -8.09 -0.85 -0.02
C VAL A 85 -7.54 -1.00 1.39
N ASN A 86 -6.23 -1.13 1.53
CA ASN A 86 -5.55 -1.12 2.82
C ASN A 86 -5.46 0.30 3.36
N LEU A 87 -5.68 0.47 4.67
CA LEU A 87 -5.56 1.74 5.37
C LEU A 87 -4.61 1.63 6.55
N GLU A 88 -3.72 2.61 6.68
CA GLU A 88 -2.82 2.78 7.83
C GLU A 88 -2.68 4.29 8.12
N ARG A 89 -2.81 4.69 9.38
CA ARG A 89 -2.55 6.06 9.82
C ARG A 89 -1.06 6.36 9.86
N ALA A 90 -0.70 7.62 9.72
CA ALA A 90 0.66 8.06 9.97
C ALA A 90 1.11 7.66 11.39
N LEU A 91 2.35 7.20 11.50
CA LEU A 91 2.95 6.76 12.76
C LEU A 91 2.94 7.90 13.79
N ALA A 92 2.33 7.66 14.96
CA ALA A 92 2.35 8.60 16.07
C ALA A 92 3.61 8.43 16.93
N LEU A 93 4.05 9.51 17.59
CA LEU A 93 5.19 9.47 18.50
C LEU A 93 4.97 8.44 19.62
N GLY A 94 5.98 7.59 19.87
CA GLY A 94 5.94 6.56 20.91
C GLY A 94 5.20 5.28 20.51
N GLN A 95 4.64 5.18 19.30
CA GLN A 95 4.08 3.93 18.79
C GLN A 95 5.15 2.91 18.41
N ARG A 96 4.80 1.63 18.51
CA ARG A 96 5.65 0.53 18.07
C ARG A 96 5.74 0.49 16.55
N MET A 97 6.96 0.41 16.02
CA MET A 97 7.21 0.10 14.61
C MET A 97 7.42 -1.41 14.45
N GLY A 98 6.33 -2.14 14.17
CA GLY A 98 6.41 -3.61 14.02
C GLY A 98 6.72 -4.10 12.61
N GLY A 99 6.64 -3.22 11.60
CA GLY A 99 7.11 -3.49 10.24
C GLY A 99 8.46 -2.83 9.96
N HIS A 100 8.54 -2.00 8.92
CA HIS A 100 9.73 -1.22 8.57
C HIS A 100 9.36 0.24 8.22
N PHE A 101 10.33 1.07 7.88
CA PHE A 101 10.04 2.44 7.46
C PHE A 101 9.36 2.45 6.10
N VAL A 102 8.05 2.77 6.11
CA VAL A 102 7.26 3.01 4.92
C VAL A 102 6.98 4.50 4.83
N THR A 103 7.34 5.12 3.72
CA THR A 103 7.12 6.56 3.47
C THR A 103 5.73 6.82 2.94
N GLY A 104 5.16 5.84 2.24
CA GLY A 104 3.92 5.97 1.49
C GLY A 104 4.12 6.59 0.10
N HIS A 105 5.37 6.64 -0.37
CA HIS A 105 5.74 7.08 -1.71
C HIS A 105 5.97 5.86 -2.58
N VAL A 106 4.94 5.48 -3.32
CA VAL A 106 4.95 4.34 -4.22
C VAL A 106 5.99 4.57 -5.32
N ASP A 107 6.93 3.64 -5.45
CA ASP A 107 7.99 3.73 -6.45
C ASP A 107 7.52 3.23 -7.81
N ALA A 108 6.74 2.15 -7.83
CA ALA A 108 6.22 1.57 -9.06
C ALA A 108 5.03 0.65 -8.84
N LEU A 109 4.40 0.27 -9.94
CA LEU A 109 3.42 -0.81 -10.00
C LEU A 109 4.11 -2.15 -10.22
N GLY A 110 3.77 -3.12 -9.38
CA GLY A 110 4.02 -4.54 -9.59
C GLY A 110 2.78 -5.24 -10.15
N LYS A 111 2.98 -6.43 -10.73
CA LYS A 111 1.89 -7.29 -11.20
C LYS A 111 1.92 -8.65 -10.52
N ILE A 112 0.81 -9.08 -9.92
CA ILE A 112 0.73 -10.40 -9.30
C ILE A 112 0.81 -11.47 -10.38
N ARG A 113 1.93 -12.19 -10.42
CA ARG A 113 2.16 -13.28 -11.37
C ARG A 113 1.67 -14.62 -10.84
N LYS A 114 1.78 -14.82 -9.52
CA LYS A 114 1.43 -16.08 -8.86
C LYS A 114 0.83 -15.80 -7.49
N TRP A 115 -0.25 -16.52 -7.17
CA TRP A 115 -0.92 -16.44 -5.88
C TRP A 115 -1.40 -17.83 -5.47
N GLU A 116 -0.55 -18.61 -4.80
CA GLU A 116 -0.82 -20.02 -4.50
C GLU A 116 -0.80 -20.30 -3.00
N LYS A 117 -1.77 -21.08 -2.54
CA LYS A 117 -1.78 -21.60 -1.16
C LYS A 117 -0.79 -22.77 -1.06
N GLN A 118 0.06 -22.77 -0.04
CA GLN A 118 0.97 -23.87 0.29
C GLN A 118 0.87 -24.16 1.79
N GLY A 119 0.27 -25.29 2.13
CA GLY A 119 -0.08 -25.61 3.50
C GLY A 119 -1.03 -24.56 4.08
N LYS A 120 -0.62 -23.89 5.15
CA LYS A 120 -1.40 -22.83 5.81
C LYS A 120 -1.14 -21.44 5.25
N ASP A 121 -0.06 -21.24 4.49
CA ASP A 121 0.39 -19.93 4.02
C ASP A 121 0.16 -19.79 2.51
N TRP A 122 0.46 -18.60 1.97
CA TRP A 122 0.39 -18.32 0.54
C TRP A 122 1.73 -17.82 0.02
N LEU A 123 2.15 -18.33 -1.12
CA LEU A 123 3.28 -17.81 -1.87
C LEU A 123 2.78 -16.81 -2.91
N LEU A 124 3.06 -15.54 -2.68
CA LEU A 124 2.81 -14.46 -3.61
C LEU A 124 4.08 -14.22 -4.44
N ASN A 125 3.96 -14.21 -5.78
CA ASN A 125 5.02 -13.71 -6.66
C ASN A 125 4.53 -12.49 -7.42
N VAL A 126 5.35 -11.45 -7.43
CA VAL A 126 5.07 -10.18 -8.08
C VAL A 126 6.15 -9.89 -9.10
N ASP A 127 5.74 -9.61 -10.34
CA ASP A 127 6.62 -9.06 -11.36
C ASP A 127 6.87 -7.58 -11.06
N VAL A 128 8.12 -7.17 -11.22
CA VAL A 128 8.61 -5.83 -10.84
C VAL A 128 9.36 -5.20 -12.02
N PRO A 129 9.21 -3.88 -12.24
CA PRO A 129 10.04 -3.16 -13.19
C PRO A 129 11.53 -3.35 -12.89
N SER A 130 12.35 -3.52 -13.92
CA SER A 130 13.79 -3.80 -13.75
C SER A 130 14.52 -2.73 -12.95
N ALA A 131 14.09 -1.47 -13.05
CA ALA A 131 14.67 -0.36 -12.30
C ALA A 131 14.52 -0.51 -10.78
N LEU A 132 13.49 -1.22 -10.30
CA LEU A 132 13.24 -1.43 -8.87
C LEU A 132 14.01 -2.61 -8.28
N MET A 133 14.55 -3.49 -9.13
CA MET A 133 15.21 -4.73 -8.67
C MET A 133 16.45 -4.46 -7.83
N SER A 134 17.17 -3.37 -8.07
CA SER A 134 18.36 -2.97 -7.29
C SER A 134 18.01 -2.60 -5.84
N GLY A 135 16.77 -2.17 -5.58
CA GLY A 135 16.27 -1.84 -4.25
C GLY A 135 15.74 -3.02 -3.45
N LEU A 136 15.77 -4.24 -4.01
CA LEU A 136 15.27 -5.44 -3.36
C LEU A 136 16.41 -6.33 -2.86
N VAL A 137 16.31 -6.76 -1.61
CA VAL A 137 17.31 -7.61 -0.95
C VAL A 137 16.63 -8.88 -0.45
N LEU A 138 17.28 -10.04 -0.64
CA LEU A 138 16.79 -11.31 -0.10
C LEU A 138 16.74 -11.23 1.44
N LYS A 139 15.61 -11.60 2.05
CA LYS A 139 15.29 -11.39 3.48
C LYS A 139 15.21 -9.92 3.90
N GLY A 140 15.25 -8.99 2.95
CA GLY A 140 14.97 -7.58 3.18
C GLY A 140 13.48 -7.26 3.18
N SER A 141 13.16 -6.01 3.50
CA SER A 141 11.78 -5.51 3.55
C SER A 141 11.33 -4.94 2.21
N ILE A 142 10.03 -5.06 1.96
CA ILE A 142 9.33 -4.35 0.88
C ILE A 142 7.90 -4.05 1.33
N ALA A 143 7.35 -2.91 0.95
CA ALA A 143 5.93 -2.63 1.09
C ALA A 143 5.16 -2.96 -0.20
N VAL A 144 4.13 -3.80 -0.09
CA VAL A 144 3.23 -4.18 -1.20
C VAL A 144 1.81 -3.78 -0.85
N ASP A 145 1.20 -2.86 -1.60
CA ASP A 145 -0.06 -2.20 -1.22
C ASP A 145 -0.02 -1.64 0.22
N GLY A 146 1.16 -1.15 0.63
CA GLY A 146 1.41 -0.67 1.99
C GLY A 146 1.66 -1.76 3.02
N ILE A 147 1.60 -3.04 2.68
CA ILE A 147 1.86 -4.13 3.63
C ILE A 147 3.37 -4.38 3.69
N SER A 148 3.96 -4.24 4.89
CA SER A 148 5.35 -4.60 5.16
C SER A 148 5.53 -6.11 5.09
N LEU A 149 6.40 -6.57 4.17
CA LEU A 149 6.64 -7.97 3.90
C LEU A 149 8.13 -8.26 3.77
N THR A 150 8.50 -9.52 4.02
CA THR A 150 9.88 -10.01 3.87
C THR A 150 10.06 -10.70 2.53
N VAL A 151 11.01 -10.24 1.74
CA VAL A 151 11.38 -10.84 0.44
C VAL A 151 11.94 -12.24 0.68
N ALA A 152 11.21 -13.27 0.24
CA ALA A 152 11.57 -14.67 0.41
C ALA A 152 12.46 -15.20 -0.72
N ASN A 153 12.28 -14.69 -1.94
CA ASN A 153 13.08 -15.06 -3.12
C ASN A 153 13.19 -13.88 -4.08
N LEU A 154 14.30 -13.85 -4.84
CA LEU A 154 14.53 -12.91 -5.94
C LEU A 154 14.75 -13.67 -7.24
N ARG A 155 14.22 -13.11 -8.33
CA ARG A 155 14.44 -13.55 -9.72
C ARG A 155 14.74 -12.32 -10.57
N LYS A 156 15.09 -12.52 -11.84
CA LYS A 156 15.51 -11.44 -12.76
C LYS A 156 14.53 -10.24 -12.85
N ARG A 157 13.21 -10.48 -12.72
CA ARG A 157 12.16 -9.45 -12.84
C ARG A 157 11.00 -9.68 -11.87
N SER A 158 11.24 -10.41 -10.78
CA SER A 158 10.20 -10.71 -9.80
C SER A 158 10.80 -11.03 -8.44
N PHE A 159 9.98 -10.87 -7.41
CA PHE A 159 10.26 -11.37 -6.08
C PHE A 159 9.10 -12.23 -5.60
N SER A 160 9.34 -12.98 -4.54
CA SER A 160 8.30 -13.72 -3.81
C SER A 160 8.27 -13.32 -2.34
N VAL A 161 7.08 -13.38 -1.75
CA VAL A 161 6.85 -13.18 -0.31
C VAL A 161 5.89 -14.25 0.20
N TRP A 162 6.04 -14.60 1.47
CA TRP A 162 5.11 -15.48 2.18
C TRP A 162 4.05 -14.66 2.89
N ILE A 163 2.79 -15.00 2.66
CA ILE A 163 1.64 -14.36 3.28
C ILE A 163 0.99 -15.36 4.23
N ILE A 164 0.92 -15.01 5.51
CA ILE A 164 0.24 -15.80 6.53
C ILE A 164 -1.29 -15.58 6.48
N PRO A 165 -2.12 -16.50 7.02
CA PRO A 165 -3.58 -16.34 7.05
C PRO A 165 -4.05 -15.01 7.61
N HIS A 166 -3.43 -14.55 8.70
CA HIS A 166 -3.79 -13.30 9.36
C HIS A 166 -3.65 -12.10 8.41
N THR A 167 -2.49 -11.94 7.77
CA THR A 167 -2.24 -10.87 6.80
C THR A 167 -3.19 -10.97 5.61
N ARG A 168 -3.43 -12.17 5.08
CA ARG A 168 -4.36 -12.34 3.96
C ARG A 168 -5.77 -11.88 4.32
N LEU A 169 -6.27 -12.25 5.50
CA LEU A 169 -7.66 -11.96 5.92
C LEU A 169 -7.88 -10.48 6.28
N ASN A 170 -6.89 -9.85 6.92
CA ASN A 170 -7.00 -8.49 7.44
C ASN A 170 -6.53 -7.41 6.47
N THR A 171 -6.22 -7.76 5.22
CA THR A 171 -5.79 -6.82 4.17
C THR A 171 -6.57 -7.04 2.88
N ASN A 172 -6.37 -6.17 1.89
CA ASN A 172 -6.95 -6.26 0.56
C ASN A 172 -6.49 -7.54 -0.20
N PHE A 173 -5.46 -8.23 0.29
CA PHE A 173 -5.00 -9.52 -0.24
C PHE A 173 -6.07 -10.62 -0.18
N ARG A 174 -7.11 -10.48 0.65
CA ARG A 174 -8.25 -11.42 0.64
C ARG A 174 -8.97 -11.45 -0.70
N THR A 175 -8.97 -10.33 -1.43
CA THR A 175 -9.65 -10.14 -2.73
C THR A 175 -8.71 -10.11 -3.93
N ARG A 176 -7.40 -9.95 -3.73
CA ARG A 176 -6.44 -9.91 -4.84
C ARG A 176 -6.34 -11.26 -5.57
N LYS A 177 -6.03 -11.19 -6.86
CA LYS A 177 -5.82 -12.35 -7.73
C LYS A 177 -4.64 -12.16 -8.68
N VAL A 178 -4.25 -13.25 -9.33
CA VAL A 178 -3.27 -13.20 -10.43
C VAL A 178 -3.74 -12.23 -11.51
N GLY A 179 -2.82 -11.39 -11.97
CA GLY A 179 -3.06 -10.34 -12.94
C GLY A 179 -3.31 -8.95 -12.34
N ASP A 180 -3.68 -8.85 -11.06
CA ASP A 180 -3.91 -7.57 -10.40
C ASP A 180 -2.60 -6.79 -10.21
N SER A 181 -2.71 -5.46 -10.27
CA SER A 181 -1.61 -4.53 -9.98
C SER A 181 -1.54 -4.19 -8.50
N VAL A 182 -0.32 -4.11 -7.97
CA VAL A 182 -0.01 -3.73 -6.57
C VAL A 182 0.95 -2.56 -6.55
N ASN A 183 0.79 -1.67 -5.58
CA ASN A 183 1.77 -0.62 -5.31
C ASN A 183 3.00 -1.23 -4.66
N LEU A 184 4.18 -0.87 -5.14
CA LEU A 184 5.46 -1.29 -4.59
C LEU A 184 6.21 -0.08 -4.05
N GLU A 185 6.69 -0.20 -2.83
CA GLU A 185 7.65 0.72 -2.23
C GLU A 185 8.81 -0.11 -1.66
N THR A 186 10.02 0.21 -2.14
CA THR A 186 11.27 -0.38 -1.65
C THR A 186 11.72 0.24 -0.34
N ASP A 187 12.50 -0.51 0.44
CA ASP A 187 12.98 -0.03 1.74
C ASP A 187 13.77 1.27 1.60
N LEU A 188 13.40 2.28 2.39
CA LEU A 188 14.03 3.58 2.42
C LEU A 188 15.55 3.49 2.65
N LEU A 189 16.00 2.55 3.49
CA LEU A 189 17.43 2.35 3.74
C LEU A 189 18.15 1.89 2.47
N GLY A 190 17.53 0.99 1.70
CA GLY A 190 18.04 0.53 0.41
C GLY A 190 18.20 1.69 -0.59
N LYS A 191 17.22 2.60 -0.63
CA LYS A 191 17.28 3.79 -1.50
C LYS A 191 18.46 4.70 -1.16
N TYR A 192 18.71 4.97 0.12
CA TYR A 192 19.86 5.77 0.54
C TYR A 192 21.21 5.11 0.20
N VAL A 193 21.31 3.79 0.39
CA VAL A 193 22.52 3.04 0.00
C VAL A 193 22.76 3.12 -1.51
N LEU A 194 21.73 2.90 -2.33
CA LEU A 194 21.84 3.03 -3.78
C LEU A 194 22.28 4.44 -4.18
N ARG A 195 21.66 5.47 -3.60
CA ARG A 195 22.03 6.86 -3.88
C ARG A 195 23.48 7.16 -3.51
N GLN A 196 23.99 6.60 -2.42
CA GLN A 196 25.37 6.78 -1.98
C GLN A 196 26.38 6.10 -2.92
N ILE A 197 25.99 5.01 -3.60
CA ILE A 197 26.86 4.31 -4.57
C ILE A 197 26.89 5.03 -5.93
N GLU A 198 25.81 5.77 -6.26
CA GLU A 198 25.71 6.53 -7.51
C GLU A 198 26.46 7.88 -7.50
N VAL A 199 26.81 8.38 -6.32
CA VAL A 199 27.49 9.67 -6.10
C VAL A 199 28.97 9.43 -5.81
#